data_AF-A0ABD6QK31-F1
#
_entry.id   AF-A0ABD6QK31-F1
#
_cell.length_a   1.000
_cell.length_b   1.000
_cell.length_c   1.000
_cell.angle_alpha   90.00
_cell.angle_beta   90.00
_cell.angle_gamma   90.00
#
_symmetry.space_group_name_H-M   'P 1'
#
loop_
_entity.id
_entity.type
_entity.pdbx_description
1 polymer ?
#
loop_
_entity_poly.entity_id
_entity_poly.type
_entity_poly.pdbx_seq_one_letter_code
_entity_poly.pdbx_strand_id
1 'polypeptide(L)'
;MTEALPKTALELRSLVTDNGTLELSLHEVAVLTPAQDEVVVRVEASPINPSDLGLLIPSTADMSAATVTGTPDRPIVTAPLRDGALAGLAARVGISLPVGNEGAGTVVAAGESAQAQALLGKTVGIAGGAMYAQYRVVKAEACLVLPEGASAKEGASSFVNPLTALGMLETMRREGHSALVHTAAASNLGQMLVKACLADGVPLVNIVRKAEQEDILRGLGAVHVCNSSSPSFETDLVEALKATSATLAFDATGGGTLASQILNGMERAANATAAQYSRYGSSVHKQVYIYGSLDTGPTVLTRNFGMAWGVGGWLLTPFLAGAGPETIARLRARVAAELTTTFASTYTQEVSLAGMLQPEAFNNYLQKATGEKYLVTPQA
;
A
#
# COMPACT_ATOMS: atom_id res chain seq x y z
N MET A 1 -32.36 -2.16 -17.85
CA MET A 1 -32.65 -0.72 -17.85
C MET A 1 -31.55 -0.05 -17.06
N THR A 2 -30.76 0.83 -17.67
CA THR A 2 -29.75 1.63 -16.95
C THR A 2 -30.48 2.56 -16.01
N GLU A 3 -30.25 2.44 -14.70
CA GLU A 3 -30.69 3.48 -13.75
C GLU A 3 -30.14 4.84 -14.21
N ALA A 4 -30.96 5.88 -14.12
CA ALA A 4 -30.51 7.22 -14.44
C ALA A 4 -29.40 7.62 -13.45
N LEU A 5 -28.21 7.93 -13.97
CA LEU A 5 -27.11 8.41 -13.14
C LEU A 5 -27.53 9.71 -12.43
N PRO A 6 -27.15 9.90 -11.15
CA PRO A 6 -27.37 11.17 -10.49
C PRO A 6 -26.56 12.27 -11.20
N LYS A 7 -27.05 13.52 -11.18
CA LYS A 7 -26.32 14.64 -11.81
C LYS A 7 -25.00 14.94 -11.10
N THR A 8 -25.01 14.80 -9.79
CA THR A 8 -23.89 15.07 -8.91
C THR A 8 -23.77 14.00 -7.84
N ALA A 9 -22.58 13.84 -7.29
CA ALA A 9 -22.28 12.92 -6.20
C ALA A 9 -21.09 13.42 -5.38
N LEU A 10 -20.78 12.73 -4.30
CA LEU A 10 -19.78 13.18 -3.33
C LEU A 10 -18.39 12.63 -3.61
N GLU A 11 -17.41 13.47 -3.37
CA GLU A 11 -16.00 13.13 -3.41
C GLU A 11 -15.25 13.87 -2.29
N LEU A 12 -14.39 13.16 -1.59
CA LEU A 12 -13.52 13.74 -0.57
C LEU A 12 -12.35 14.50 -1.21
N ARG A 13 -12.06 15.68 -0.67
CA ARG A 13 -10.95 16.54 -1.08
C ARG A 13 -9.96 16.80 0.04
N SER A 14 -8.69 16.97 -0.33
CA SER A 14 -7.61 17.41 0.53
C SER A 14 -6.93 18.64 -0.08
N LEU A 15 -7.06 19.77 0.60
CA LEU A 15 -6.51 21.06 0.20
C LEU A 15 -5.44 21.49 1.20
N VAL A 16 -4.29 21.94 0.70
CA VAL A 16 -3.33 22.72 1.49
C VAL A 16 -3.47 24.17 1.06
N THR A 17 -3.81 25.05 1.98
CA THR A 17 -3.96 26.49 1.73
C THR A 17 -2.59 27.19 1.74
N ASP A 18 -2.56 28.39 1.16
CA ASP A 18 -1.38 29.28 1.16
C ASP A 18 -0.98 29.74 2.56
N ASN A 19 -1.94 29.85 3.48
CA ASN A 19 -1.70 30.22 4.88
C ASN A 19 -1.22 29.06 5.77
N GLY A 20 -0.91 27.89 5.20
CA GLY A 20 -0.36 26.76 5.95
C GLY A 20 -1.40 25.95 6.71
N THR A 21 -2.60 25.79 6.15
CA THR A 21 -3.68 24.97 6.74
C THR A 21 -3.99 23.79 5.82
N LEU A 22 -4.12 22.60 6.39
CA LEU A 22 -4.77 21.46 5.75
C LEU A 22 -6.29 21.62 5.92
N GLU A 23 -7.04 21.50 4.84
CA GLU A 23 -8.50 21.38 4.84
C GLU A 23 -8.92 20.06 4.20
N LEU A 24 -9.76 19.28 4.89
CA LEU A 24 -10.44 18.10 4.37
C LEU A 24 -11.93 18.36 4.31
N SER A 25 -12.56 18.11 3.17
CA SER A 25 -13.98 18.41 2.96
C SER A 25 -14.60 17.51 1.91
N LEU A 26 -15.94 17.40 1.94
CA LEU A 26 -16.71 16.68 0.94
C LEU A 26 -17.25 17.66 -0.11
N HIS A 27 -16.93 17.41 -1.37
CA HIS A 27 -17.38 18.21 -2.49
C HIS A 27 -18.46 17.47 -3.27
N GLU A 28 -19.46 18.22 -3.71
CA GLU A 28 -20.41 17.75 -4.71
C GLU A 28 -19.80 17.97 -6.11
N VAL A 29 -19.62 16.87 -6.84
CA VAL A 29 -18.98 16.85 -8.17
C VAL A 29 -19.94 16.25 -9.20
N ALA A 30 -19.83 16.67 -10.45
CA ALA A 30 -20.64 16.13 -11.53
C ALA A 30 -20.31 14.65 -11.80
N VAL A 31 -21.35 13.81 -11.95
CA VAL A 31 -21.16 12.45 -12.45
C VAL A 31 -21.15 12.51 -13.97
N LEU A 32 -19.96 12.34 -14.56
CA LEU A 32 -19.78 12.47 -15.99
C LEU A 32 -20.33 11.25 -16.74
N THR A 33 -20.88 11.50 -17.93
CA THR A 33 -21.19 10.44 -18.89
C THR A 33 -19.87 9.82 -19.38
N PRO A 34 -19.75 8.48 -19.43
CA PRO A 34 -18.51 7.84 -19.84
C PRO A 34 -18.24 8.07 -21.33
N ALA A 35 -16.98 8.28 -21.70
CA ALA A 35 -16.55 8.18 -23.10
C ALA A 35 -16.69 6.74 -23.63
N GLN A 36 -16.46 6.55 -24.94
CA GLN A 36 -16.67 5.27 -25.64
C GLN A 36 -15.98 4.06 -24.97
N ASP A 37 -14.77 4.26 -24.45
CA ASP A 37 -13.91 3.26 -23.81
C ASP A 37 -13.91 3.35 -22.28
N GLU A 38 -14.86 4.07 -21.69
CA GLU A 38 -14.96 4.30 -20.25
C GLU A 38 -16.20 3.64 -19.65
N VAL A 39 -16.16 3.48 -18.33
CA VAL A 39 -17.27 3.01 -17.51
C VAL A 39 -17.46 3.95 -16.32
N VAL A 40 -18.69 4.05 -15.85
CA VAL A 40 -19.03 4.69 -14.57
C VAL A 40 -19.20 3.61 -13.53
N VAL A 41 -18.41 3.69 -12.48
CA VAL A 41 -18.46 2.76 -11.36
C VAL A 41 -19.05 3.46 -10.15
N ARG A 42 -20.11 2.88 -9.60
CA ARG A 42 -20.63 3.24 -8.28
C ARG A 42 -19.71 2.59 -7.25
N VAL A 43 -18.85 3.39 -6.63
CA VAL A 43 -17.84 2.89 -5.69
C VAL A 43 -18.54 2.50 -4.40
N GLU A 44 -18.31 1.26 -3.96
CA GLU A 44 -18.97 0.67 -2.79
C GLU A 44 -17.98 0.44 -1.65
N ALA A 45 -16.69 0.28 -1.98
CA ALA A 45 -15.65 -0.01 -1.00
C ALA A 45 -14.30 0.56 -1.47
N SER A 46 -13.58 1.30 -0.61
CA SER A 46 -12.22 1.79 -0.88
C SER A 46 -11.39 1.72 0.39
N PRO A 47 -10.22 1.06 0.40
CA PRO A 47 -9.39 0.94 1.60
C PRO A 47 -8.70 2.26 1.94
N ILE A 48 -8.43 2.48 3.23
CA ILE A 48 -7.47 3.50 3.65
C ILE A 48 -6.08 2.87 3.73
N ASN A 49 -5.23 3.09 2.73
CA ASN A 49 -3.83 2.66 2.73
C ASN A 49 -2.88 3.77 3.22
N PRO A 50 -1.67 3.43 3.72
CA PRO A 50 -0.67 4.42 4.10
C PRO A 50 -0.31 5.43 2.99
N SER A 51 -0.33 4.99 1.73
CA SER A 51 -0.11 5.85 0.56
C SER A 51 -1.21 6.90 0.37
N ASP A 52 -2.47 6.55 0.69
CA ASP A 52 -3.58 7.50 0.61
C ASP A 52 -3.43 8.57 1.69
N LEU A 53 -2.99 8.17 2.88
CA LEU A 53 -2.77 9.07 4.00
C LEU A 53 -1.72 10.14 3.70
N GLY A 54 -0.65 9.81 2.95
CA GLY A 54 0.35 10.81 2.55
C GLY A 54 -0.25 11.96 1.71
N LEU A 55 -1.25 11.66 0.88
CA LEU A 55 -1.98 12.66 0.10
C LEU A 55 -3.11 13.31 0.91
N LEU A 56 -3.87 12.50 1.66
CA LEU A 56 -5.00 12.94 2.49
C LEU A 56 -4.54 13.92 3.57
N ILE A 57 -3.59 13.49 4.38
CA ILE A 57 -3.08 14.17 5.58
C ILE A 57 -1.55 14.14 5.51
N PRO A 58 -0.91 15.18 4.93
CA PRO A 58 0.54 15.29 4.94
C PRO A 58 1.09 15.09 6.35
N SER A 59 2.24 14.41 6.50
CA SER A 59 2.85 14.15 7.81
C SER A 59 3.24 15.42 8.58
N THR A 60 3.23 16.57 7.91
CA THR A 60 3.45 17.89 8.47
C THR A 60 2.19 18.55 9.01
N ALA A 61 0.99 18.00 8.79
CA ALA A 61 -0.23 18.50 9.39
C ALA A 61 -0.32 18.06 10.85
N ASP A 62 -0.60 19.01 11.75
CA ASP A 62 -0.80 18.73 13.17
C ASP A 62 -2.26 18.40 13.44
N MET A 63 -2.58 17.11 13.32
CA MET A 63 -3.92 16.60 13.58
C MET A 63 -4.32 16.66 15.05
N SER A 64 -3.39 16.88 15.99
CA SER A 64 -3.75 17.10 17.40
C SER A 64 -4.43 18.45 17.65
N ALA A 65 -4.20 19.40 16.75
CA ALA A 65 -4.85 20.72 16.70
C ALA A 65 -5.99 20.78 15.66
N ALA A 66 -6.44 19.63 15.15
CA ALA A 66 -7.50 19.60 14.15
C ALA A 66 -8.84 20.05 14.74
N THR A 67 -9.57 20.87 13.99
CA THR A 67 -10.94 21.28 14.31
C THR A 67 -11.91 20.74 13.27
N VAL A 68 -13.08 20.31 13.72
CA VAL A 68 -14.16 19.85 12.85
C VAL A 68 -15.32 20.85 12.90
N THR A 69 -15.72 21.34 11.73
CA THR A 69 -16.85 22.25 11.54
C THR A 69 -17.79 21.68 10.47
N GLY A 70 -18.84 22.43 10.08
CA GLY A 70 -19.83 21.98 9.11
C GLY A 70 -20.97 21.19 9.75
N THR A 71 -21.66 20.36 8.95
CA THR A 71 -22.75 19.50 9.41
C THR A 71 -22.28 18.05 9.53
N PRO A 72 -23.03 17.16 10.22
CA PRO A 72 -22.67 15.74 10.27
C PRO A 72 -22.47 15.07 8.90
N ASP A 73 -23.23 15.50 7.88
CA ASP A 73 -23.14 14.96 6.50
C ASP A 73 -22.13 15.72 5.61
N ARG A 74 -21.66 16.88 6.07
CA ARG A 74 -20.70 17.76 5.39
C ARG A 74 -19.65 18.28 6.38
N PRO A 75 -18.89 17.39 7.03
CA PRO A 75 -17.84 17.84 7.94
C PRO A 75 -16.70 18.48 7.16
N ILE A 76 -16.12 19.51 7.76
CA ILE A 76 -14.89 20.17 7.28
C ILE A 76 -13.86 20.06 8.39
N VAL A 77 -12.74 19.41 8.11
CA VAL A 77 -11.63 19.28 9.04
C VAL A 77 -10.55 20.27 8.64
N THR A 78 -10.10 21.09 9.58
CA THR A 78 -8.94 21.96 9.38
C THR A 78 -7.86 21.66 10.39
N ALA A 79 -6.60 21.61 9.96
CA ALA A 79 -5.45 21.41 10.83
C ALA A 79 -4.27 22.30 10.40
N PRO A 80 -3.55 22.93 11.33
CA PRO A 80 -2.38 23.73 10.98
C PRO A 80 -1.24 22.82 10.48
N LEU A 81 -0.47 23.32 9.52
CA LEU A 81 0.80 22.71 9.14
C LEU A 81 1.91 23.18 10.08
N ARG A 82 2.86 22.29 10.37
CA ARG A 82 4.09 22.62 11.11
C ARG A 82 4.90 23.70 10.40
N ASP A 83 5.64 24.49 11.17
CA ASP A 83 6.50 25.54 10.65
C ASP A 83 7.46 25.01 9.57
N GLY A 84 7.58 25.75 8.46
CA GLY A 84 8.44 25.39 7.33
C GLY A 84 7.90 24.28 6.41
N ALA A 85 6.76 23.66 6.74
CA ALA A 85 6.19 22.57 5.94
C ALA A 85 5.76 22.97 4.52
N LEU A 86 5.31 24.23 4.33
CA LEU A 86 4.81 24.72 3.06
C LEU A 86 5.81 24.57 1.92
N ALA A 87 7.11 24.74 2.18
CA ALA A 87 8.15 24.58 1.16
C ALA A 87 8.16 23.16 0.56
N GLY A 88 7.95 22.13 1.39
CA GLY A 88 7.85 20.73 0.95
C GLY A 88 6.53 20.38 0.26
N LEU A 89 5.51 21.24 0.38
CA LEU A 89 4.17 21.05 -0.18
C LEU A 89 3.83 22.03 -1.29
N ALA A 90 4.78 22.87 -1.72
CA ALA A 90 4.55 23.98 -2.65
C ALA A 90 3.81 23.57 -3.93
N ALA A 91 4.09 22.37 -4.46
CA ALA A 91 3.46 21.86 -5.67
C ALA A 91 1.94 21.58 -5.55
N ARG A 92 1.39 21.52 -4.33
CA ARG A 92 -0.04 21.26 -4.08
C ARG A 92 -0.76 22.37 -3.32
N VAL A 93 -0.07 23.46 -2.98
CA VAL A 93 -0.69 24.61 -2.31
C VAL A 93 -1.75 25.21 -3.22
N GLY A 94 -2.95 25.44 -2.69
CA GLY A 94 -4.11 25.97 -3.43
C GLY A 94 -4.80 24.96 -4.35
N ILE A 95 -4.37 23.69 -4.37
CA ILE A 95 -4.94 22.65 -5.23
C ILE A 95 -5.83 21.73 -4.39
N SER A 96 -7.13 21.70 -4.68
CA SER A 96 -8.09 20.78 -4.06
C SER A 96 -7.99 19.39 -4.69
N LEU A 97 -7.23 18.51 -4.04
CA LEU A 97 -6.86 17.21 -4.60
C LEU A 97 -7.87 16.13 -4.20
N PRO A 98 -8.31 15.29 -5.15
CA PRO A 98 -9.09 14.10 -4.82
C PRO A 98 -8.17 13.01 -4.26
N VAL A 99 -8.72 12.09 -3.46
CA VAL A 99 -7.92 11.11 -2.70
C VAL A 99 -8.49 9.69 -2.83
N GLY A 100 -7.65 8.68 -2.57
CA GLY A 100 -7.98 7.26 -2.63
C GLY A 100 -7.41 6.63 -3.91
N ASN A 101 -6.38 5.81 -3.78
CA ASN A 101 -5.69 5.19 -4.91
C ASN A 101 -6.53 4.09 -5.57
N GLU A 102 -7.16 3.24 -4.74
CA GLU A 102 -7.87 2.05 -5.19
C GLU A 102 -9.23 1.90 -4.51
N GLY A 103 -10.08 1.08 -5.11
CA GLY A 103 -11.38 0.70 -4.56
C GLY A 103 -12.10 -0.28 -5.48
N ALA A 104 -13.33 -0.61 -5.14
CA ALA A 104 -14.17 -1.50 -5.91
C ALA A 104 -15.64 -1.08 -5.83
N GLY A 105 -16.40 -1.54 -6.82
CA GLY A 105 -17.82 -1.25 -6.91
C GLY A 105 -18.44 -1.81 -8.18
N THR A 106 -19.70 -1.44 -8.40
CA THR A 106 -20.50 -1.94 -9.51
C THR A 106 -20.43 -0.99 -10.70
N VAL A 107 -20.20 -1.51 -11.90
CA VAL A 107 -20.31 -0.74 -13.14
C VAL A 107 -21.78 -0.45 -13.45
N VAL A 108 -22.18 0.81 -13.37
CA VAL A 108 -23.57 1.27 -13.52
C VAL A 108 -23.87 1.91 -14.87
N ALA A 109 -22.84 2.36 -15.59
CA ALA A 109 -22.94 2.82 -16.97
C ALA A 109 -21.65 2.52 -17.73
N ALA A 110 -21.74 2.43 -19.06
CA ALA A 110 -20.62 2.11 -19.93
C ALA A 110 -20.72 2.88 -21.24
N GLY A 111 -19.58 3.27 -21.80
CA GLY A 111 -19.46 3.75 -23.17
C GLY A 111 -19.76 2.65 -24.19
N GLU A 112 -19.84 3.02 -25.47
CA GLU A 112 -20.33 2.13 -26.54
C GLU A 112 -19.31 1.07 -26.99
N SER A 113 -18.05 1.13 -26.57
CA SER A 113 -17.06 0.11 -26.94
C SER A 113 -17.45 -1.27 -26.39
N ALA A 114 -17.14 -2.33 -27.14
CA ALA A 114 -17.42 -3.69 -26.71
C ALA A 114 -16.77 -4.02 -25.35
N GLN A 115 -15.57 -3.49 -25.09
CA GLN A 115 -14.87 -3.68 -23.82
C GLN A 115 -15.62 -3.02 -22.66
N ALA A 116 -16.09 -1.77 -22.82
CA ALA A 116 -16.86 -1.09 -21.77
C ALA A 116 -18.22 -1.77 -21.55
N GLN A 117 -18.93 -2.12 -22.63
CA GLN A 117 -20.22 -2.80 -22.54
C GLN A 117 -20.11 -4.16 -21.84
N ALA A 118 -19.03 -4.90 -22.05
CA ALA A 118 -18.79 -6.17 -21.39
C ALA A 118 -18.64 -6.06 -19.86
N LEU A 119 -18.38 -4.86 -19.33
CA LEU A 119 -18.25 -4.61 -17.90
C LEU A 119 -19.55 -4.19 -17.23
N LEU A 120 -20.59 -3.81 -17.99
CA LEU A 120 -21.83 -3.29 -17.44
C LEU A 120 -22.48 -4.29 -16.46
N GLY A 121 -22.80 -3.83 -15.25
CA GLY A 121 -23.37 -4.65 -14.17
C GLY A 121 -22.37 -5.54 -13.43
N LYS A 122 -21.09 -5.57 -13.82
CA LYS A 122 -20.07 -6.33 -13.11
C LYS A 122 -19.53 -5.55 -11.91
N THR A 123 -19.14 -6.28 -10.88
CA THR A 123 -18.31 -5.75 -9.79
C THR A 123 -16.85 -5.75 -10.24
N VAL A 124 -16.20 -4.60 -10.11
CA VAL A 124 -14.81 -4.40 -10.54
C VAL A 124 -13.98 -3.76 -9.43
N GLY A 125 -12.73 -4.17 -9.32
CA GLY A 125 -11.68 -3.42 -8.64
C GLY A 125 -11.03 -2.40 -9.57
N ILE A 126 -10.51 -1.31 -9.02
CA ILE A 126 -9.93 -0.20 -9.77
C ILE A 126 -8.76 0.40 -8.99
N ALA A 127 -7.65 0.72 -9.68
CA ALA A 127 -6.61 1.62 -9.20
C ALA A 127 -6.50 2.86 -10.09
N GLY A 128 -7.50 3.73 -10.00
CA GLY A 128 -7.69 4.88 -10.90
C GLY A 128 -7.55 6.23 -10.23
N GLY A 129 -7.20 6.26 -8.93
CA GLY A 129 -7.22 7.48 -8.12
C GLY A 129 -8.63 8.02 -7.87
N ALA A 130 -8.71 8.98 -6.92
CA ALA A 130 -9.97 9.62 -6.51
C ALA A 130 -11.05 8.63 -6.02
N MET A 131 -10.67 7.50 -5.42
CA MET A 131 -11.60 6.43 -5.05
C MET A 131 -12.40 6.73 -3.78
N TYR A 132 -12.07 7.78 -3.02
CA TYR A 132 -12.93 8.32 -1.97
C TYR A 132 -14.04 9.19 -2.55
N ALA A 133 -14.80 8.59 -3.46
CA ALA A 133 -15.90 9.19 -4.20
C ALA A 133 -17.05 8.19 -4.33
N GLN A 134 -18.28 8.69 -4.48
CA GLN A 134 -19.45 7.84 -4.73
C GLN A 134 -19.44 7.26 -6.16
N TYR A 135 -18.98 8.01 -7.14
CA TYR A 135 -18.93 7.55 -8.53
C TYR A 135 -17.59 7.91 -9.16
N ARG A 136 -17.06 7.00 -9.98
CA ARG A 136 -15.82 7.22 -10.74
C ARG A 136 -15.99 6.82 -12.19
N VAL A 137 -15.57 7.72 -13.08
CA VAL A 137 -15.39 7.42 -14.50
C VAL A 137 -13.94 6.98 -14.71
N VAL A 138 -13.77 5.79 -15.28
CA VAL A 138 -12.45 5.20 -15.58
C VAL A 138 -12.46 4.48 -16.91
N LYS A 139 -11.29 4.33 -17.51
CA LYS A 139 -11.09 3.50 -18.70
C LYS A 139 -11.41 2.04 -18.39
N ALA A 140 -12.09 1.36 -19.31
CA ALA A 140 -12.49 -0.04 -19.15
C ALA A 140 -11.28 -0.96 -18.90
N GLU A 141 -10.11 -0.66 -19.46
CA GLU A 141 -8.86 -1.41 -19.24
C GLU A 141 -8.29 -1.31 -17.81
N ALA A 142 -8.65 -0.24 -17.08
CA ALA A 142 -8.24 -0.04 -15.69
C ALA A 142 -9.03 -0.92 -14.71
N CYS A 143 -10.17 -1.46 -15.14
CA CYS A 143 -11.01 -2.32 -14.32
C CYS A 143 -10.44 -3.74 -14.23
N LEU A 144 -10.36 -4.28 -13.01
CA LEU A 144 -10.17 -5.70 -12.76
C LEU A 144 -11.54 -6.30 -12.44
N VAL A 145 -12.05 -7.18 -13.30
CA VAL A 145 -13.29 -7.92 -13.02
C VAL A 145 -13.06 -8.84 -11.82
N LEU A 146 -13.88 -8.69 -10.78
CA LEU A 146 -13.78 -9.57 -9.62
C LEU A 146 -14.38 -10.95 -9.93
N PRO A 147 -13.93 -12.02 -9.25
CA PRO A 147 -14.56 -13.33 -9.34
C PRO A 147 -16.06 -13.29 -9.10
N GLU A 148 -16.79 -14.21 -9.71
CA GLU A 148 -18.23 -14.33 -9.46
C GLU A 148 -18.51 -14.55 -7.98
N GLY A 149 -19.46 -13.78 -7.44
CA GLY A 149 -19.82 -13.80 -6.01
C GLY A 149 -18.91 -12.95 -5.11
N ALA A 150 -17.77 -12.44 -5.59
CA ALA A 150 -16.93 -11.54 -4.80
C ALA A 150 -17.58 -10.17 -4.63
N SER A 151 -17.65 -9.71 -3.38
CA SER A 151 -18.15 -8.39 -3.01
C SER A 151 -17.15 -7.28 -3.35
N ALA A 152 -17.64 -6.04 -3.46
CA ALA A 152 -16.76 -4.87 -3.57
C ALA A 152 -15.79 -4.79 -2.38
N LYS A 153 -16.22 -5.14 -1.16
CA LYS A 153 -15.35 -5.20 0.03
C LYS A 153 -14.16 -6.14 -0.16
N GLU A 154 -14.38 -7.33 -0.69
CA GLU A 154 -13.31 -8.29 -0.99
C GLU A 154 -12.38 -7.78 -2.10
N GLY A 155 -12.93 -7.08 -3.09
CA GLY A 155 -12.17 -6.48 -4.19
C GLY A 155 -11.49 -5.14 -3.90
N ALA A 156 -11.77 -4.49 -2.76
CA ALA A 156 -11.41 -3.10 -2.53
C ALA A 156 -9.89 -2.85 -2.50
N SER A 157 -9.11 -3.85 -2.05
CA SER A 157 -7.64 -3.80 -2.01
C SER A 157 -6.99 -4.69 -3.09
N SER A 158 -7.60 -4.81 -4.27
CA SER A 158 -7.17 -5.74 -5.33
C SER A 158 -5.97 -5.27 -6.15
N PHE A 159 -5.43 -4.07 -5.93
CA PHE A 159 -4.32 -3.55 -6.73
C PHE A 159 -3.08 -3.28 -5.90
N VAL A 160 -3.15 -2.37 -4.92
CA VAL A 160 -1.94 -1.81 -4.30
C VAL A 160 -1.18 -2.89 -3.54
N ASN A 161 -1.78 -3.51 -2.54
CA ASN A 161 -1.10 -4.51 -1.73
C ASN A 161 -0.75 -5.80 -2.52
N PRO A 162 -1.69 -6.40 -3.28
CA PRO A 162 -1.41 -7.64 -4.02
C PRO A 162 -0.34 -7.48 -5.10
N LEU A 163 -0.43 -6.43 -5.92
CA LEU A 163 0.55 -6.20 -6.98
C LEU A 163 1.90 -5.75 -6.42
N THR A 164 1.93 -5.09 -5.25
CA THR A 164 3.20 -4.82 -4.57
C THR A 164 3.85 -6.11 -4.08
N ALA A 165 3.12 -7.00 -3.39
CA ALA A 165 3.65 -8.28 -2.92
C ALA A 165 4.18 -9.14 -4.10
N LEU A 166 3.41 -9.22 -5.19
CA LEU A 166 3.86 -9.90 -6.41
C LEU A 166 5.01 -9.18 -7.11
N GLY A 167 5.03 -7.85 -7.07
CA GLY A 167 6.11 -7.02 -7.60
C GLY A 167 7.42 -7.22 -6.85
N MET A 168 7.37 -7.49 -5.53
CA MET A 168 8.54 -7.87 -4.74
C MET A 168 9.13 -9.21 -5.20
N LEU A 169 8.28 -10.22 -5.42
CA LEU A 169 8.71 -11.52 -5.96
C LEU A 169 9.28 -11.40 -7.39
N GLU A 170 8.67 -10.56 -8.22
CA GLU A 170 9.14 -10.31 -9.58
C GLU A 170 10.48 -9.56 -9.58
N THR A 171 10.64 -8.54 -8.72
CA THR A 171 11.88 -7.79 -8.55
C THR A 171 13.00 -8.71 -8.07
N MET A 172 12.72 -9.57 -7.08
CA MET A 172 13.64 -10.60 -6.60
C MET A 172 14.19 -11.44 -7.74
N ARG A 173 13.31 -11.98 -8.59
CA ARG A 173 13.71 -12.82 -9.73
C ARG A 173 14.52 -12.05 -10.76
N ARG A 174 14.10 -10.82 -11.11
CA ARG A 174 14.76 -9.96 -12.12
C ARG A 174 16.16 -9.52 -11.71
N GLU A 175 16.36 -9.30 -10.42
CA GLU A 175 17.65 -8.88 -9.85
C GLU A 175 18.55 -10.07 -9.47
N GLY A 176 18.12 -11.31 -9.74
CA GLY A 176 18.94 -12.51 -9.53
C GLY A 176 19.01 -12.98 -8.08
N HIS A 177 18.06 -12.57 -7.23
CA HIS A 177 17.95 -13.04 -5.86
C HIS A 177 17.04 -14.29 -5.78
N SER A 178 17.29 -15.16 -4.78
CA SER A 178 16.54 -16.41 -4.56
C SER A 178 15.59 -16.40 -3.36
N ALA A 179 15.73 -15.41 -2.49
CA ALA A 179 14.98 -15.23 -1.26
C ALA A 179 14.96 -13.75 -0.87
N LEU A 180 14.00 -13.37 -0.02
CA LEU A 180 13.82 -11.98 0.37
C LEU A 180 13.56 -11.82 1.88
N VAL A 181 13.82 -10.60 2.36
CA VAL A 181 13.45 -10.11 3.69
C VAL A 181 12.32 -9.10 3.54
N HIS A 182 11.34 -9.12 4.43
CA HIS A 182 10.26 -8.11 4.46
C HIS A 182 10.06 -7.57 5.88
N THR A 183 9.96 -6.25 6.01
CA THR A 183 9.73 -5.59 7.30
C THR A 183 8.29 -5.10 7.45
N ALA A 184 7.86 -4.85 8.70
CA ALA A 184 6.45 -4.65 9.05
C ALA A 184 5.58 -5.81 8.50
N ALA A 185 6.11 -7.03 8.61
CA ALA A 185 5.60 -8.19 7.89
C ALA A 185 4.18 -8.61 8.33
N ALA A 186 3.72 -8.23 9.52
CA ALA A 186 2.34 -8.46 9.95
C ALA A 186 1.30 -7.51 9.32
N SER A 187 1.71 -6.54 8.51
CA SER A 187 0.80 -5.73 7.70
C SER A 187 -0.05 -6.59 6.74
N ASN A 188 -1.19 -6.07 6.26
CA ASN A 188 -2.00 -6.81 5.27
C ASN A 188 -1.17 -7.23 4.05
N LEU A 189 -0.29 -6.37 3.55
CA LEU A 189 0.62 -6.70 2.45
C LEU A 189 1.60 -7.81 2.83
N GLY A 190 2.25 -7.72 4.00
CA GLY A 190 3.19 -8.75 4.44
C GLY A 190 2.53 -10.11 4.67
N GLN A 191 1.28 -10.15 5.15
CA GLN A 191 0.51 -11.39 5.23
C GLN A 191 0.22 -12.00 3.84
N MET A 192 -0.07 -11.18 2.82
CA MET A 192 -0.19 -11.65 1.44
C MET A 192 1.14 -12.18 0.92
N LEU A 193 2.24 -11.50 1.21
CA LEU A 193 3.59 -11.90 0.80
C LEU A 193 3.99 -13.24 1.42
N VAL A 194 3.68 -13.48 2.70
CA VAL A 194 3.89 -14.79 3.35
C VAL A 194 3.18 -15.90 2.57
N LYS A 195 1.88 -15.73 2.30
CA LYS A 195 1.09 -16.72 1.57
C LYS A 195 1.62 -16.95 0.15
N ALA A 196 1.98 -15.88 -0.56
CA ALA A 196 2.53 -15.97 -1.91
C ALA A 196 3.90 -16.66 -1.93
N CYS A 197 4.78 -16.36 -0.99
CA CYS A 197 6.07 -17.02 -0.84
C CYS A 197 5.92 -18.52 -0.52
N LEU A 198 4.99 -18.88 0.37
CA LEU A 198 4.71 -20.28 0.69
C LEU A 198 4.19 -21.04 -0.53
N ALA A 199 3.27 -20.44 -1.29
CA ALA A 199 2.74 -21.03 -2.53
C ALA A 199 3.82 -21.20 -3.61
N ASP A 200 4.74 -20.24 -3.72
CA ASP A 200 5.80 -20.23 -4.74
C ASP A 200 7.09 -20.95 -4.30
N GLY A 201 7.16 -21.46 -3.06
CA GLY A 201 8.37 -22.07 -2.51
C GLY A 201 9.54 -21.10 -2.34
N VAL A 202 9.27 -19.81 -2.14
CA VAL A 202 10.28 -18.76 -1.99
C VAL A 202 10.60 -18.56 -0.50
N PRO A 203 11.87 -18.70 -0.07
CA PRO A 203 12.24 -18.42 1.31
C PRO A 203 12.06 -16.95 1.66
N LEU A 204 11.43 -16.69 2.81
CA LEU A 204 11.09 -15.35 3.29
C LEU A 204 11.49 -15.19 4.75
N VAL A 205 12.27 -14.15 5.04
CA VAL A 205 12.54 -13.68 6.40
C VAL A 205 11.61 -12.53 6.72
N ASN A 206 10.75 -12.73 7.73
CA ASN A 206 9.74 -11.76 8.14
C ASN A 206 10.24 -11.00 9.37
N ILE A 207 10.27 -9.68 9.30
CA ILE A 207 10.64 -8.84 10.43
C ILE A 207 9.40 -8.10 10.96
N VAL A 208 9.14 -8.30 12.25
CA VAL A 208 8.06 -7.65 13.02
C VAL A 208 8.65 -6.91 14.22
N ARG A 209 7.82 -6.17 14.96
CA ARG A 209 8.27 -5.37 16.12
C ARG A 209 7.58 -5.75 17.45
N LYS A 210 6.66 -6.71 17.44
CA LYS A 210 5.91 -7.16 18.62
C LYS A 210 5.69 -8.67 18.57
N ALA A 211 5.57 -9.31 19.74
CA ALA A 211 5.33 -10.75 19.86
C ALA A 211 3.99 -11.17 19.22
N GLU A 212 2.92 -10.41 19.45
CA GLU A 212 1.60 -10.67 18.84
C GLU A 212 1.63 -10.72 17.30
N GLN A 213 2.57 -9.98 16.69
CA GLN A 213 2.78 -10.00 15.24
C GLN A 213 3.52 -11.26 14.78
N GLU A 214 4.36 -11.85 15.64
CA GLU A 214 4.99 -13.13 15.35
C GLU A 214 3.94 -14.24 15.28
N ASP A 215 3.02 -14.27 16.23
CA ASP A 215 1.95 -15.26 16.30
C ASP A 215 1.05 -15.23 15.06
N ILE A 216 0.70 -14.02 14.60
CA ILE A 216 -0.05 -13.82 13.34
C ILE A 216 0.68 -14.49 12.18
N LEU A 217 1.98 -14.21 12.01
CA LEU A 217 2.73 -14.71 10.85
C LEU A 217 2.99 -16.22 10.93
N ARG A 218 3.30 -16.74 12.12
CA ARG A 218 3.45 -18.18 12.34
C ARG A 218 2.14 -18.92 12.10
N GLY A 219 1.00 -18.33 12.49
CA GLY A 219 -0.34 -18.85 12.19
C GLY A 219 -0.64 -18.93 10.69
N LEU A 220 -0.01 -18.09 9.87
CA LEU A 220 -0.06 -18.16 8.40
C LEU A 220 0.95 -19.14 7.78
N GLY A 221 1.79 -19.78 8.60
CA GLY A 221 2.82 -20.72 8.15
C GLY A 221 4.20 -20.09 7.88
N ALA A 222 4.45 -18.85 8.31
CA ALA A 222 5.75 -18.22 8.13
C ALA A 222 6.86 -19.01 8.86
N VAL A 223 7.91 -19.41 8.12
CA VAL A 223 9.02 -20.22 8.64
C VAL A 223 9.99 -19.38 9.45
N HIS A 224 10.44 -18.24 8.91
CA HIS A 224 11.39 -17.35 9.56
C HIS A 224 10.71 -16.05 9.95
N VAL A 225 10.56 -15.82 11.26
CA VAL A 225 10.02 -14.59 11.83
C VAL A 225 10.99 -14.09 12.89
N CYS A 226 11.45 -12.85 12.73
CA CYS A 226 12.38 -12.16 13.62
C CYS A 226 11.70 -10.93 14.21
N ASN A 227 11.81 -10.72 15.51
CA ASN A 227 11.24 -9.57 16.19
C ASN A 227 12.34 -8.55 16.49
N SER A 228 12.26 -7.37 15.87
CA SER A 228 13.24 -6.28 16.01
C SER A 228 13.33 -5.72 17.42
N SER A 229 12.33 -5.96 18.27
CA SER A 229 12.32 -5.57 19.68
C SER A 229 12.93 -6.63 20.60
N SER A 230 13.27 -7.81 20.08
CA SER A 230 13.92 -8.88 20.86
C SER A 230 15.39 -8.55 21.13
N PRO A 231 15.91 -8.80 22.35
CA PRO A 231 17.34 -8.75 22.63
C PRO A 231 18.18 -9.67 21.73
N SER A 232 17.60 -10.75 21.19
CA SER A 232 18.26 -11.70 20.29
C SER A 232 18.14 -11.34 18.81
N PHE A 233 17.49 -10.23 18.46
CA PHE A 233 17.12 -9.90 17.08
C PHE A 233 18.26 -10.07 16.06
N GLU A 234 19.44 -9.50 16.33
CA GLU A 234 20.55 -9.56 15.37
C GLU A 234 21.06 -10.99 15.14
N THR A 235 21.05 -11.82 16.18
CA THR A 235 21.43 -13.24 16.07
C THR A 235 20.38 -14.01 15.29
N ASP A 236 19.10 -13.83 15.64
CA ASP A 236 17.98 -14.52 14.99
C ASP A 236 17.90 -14.16 13.50
N LEU A 237 18.12 -12.87 13.18
CA LEU A 237 18.16 -12.38 11.81
C LEU A 237 19.30 -13.04 11.02
N VAL A 238 20.51 -13.12 11.59
CA VAL A 238 21.65 -13.76 10.90
C VAL A 238 21.40 -15.25 10.65
N GLU A 239 20.82 -15.97 11.61
CA GLU A 239 20.51 -17.39 11.41
C GLU A 239 19.41 -17.60 10.37
N ALA A 240 18.38 -16.75 10.35
CA ALA A 240 17.36 -16.75 9.30
C ALA A 240 17.96 -16.44 7.91
N LEU A 241 18.88 -15.48 7.84
CA LEU A 241 19.56 -15.11 6.59
C LEU A 241 20.49 -16.22 6.09
N LYS A 242 21.18 -16.94 6.97
CA LYS A 242 21.96 -18.13 6.60
C LYS A 242 21.06 -19.24 6.05
N ALA A 243 19.94 -19.50 6.71
CA ALA A 243 19.00 -20.55 6.30
C ALA A 243 18.35 -20.26 4.94
N THR A 244 18.04 -18.98 4.67
CA THR A 244 17.34 -18.57 3.43
C THR A 244 18.26 -18.13 2.30
N SER A 245 19.49 -17.72 2.62
CA SER A 245 20.39 -17.01 1.69
C SER A 245 19.76 -15.72 1.11
N ALA A 246 18.82 -15.09 1.84
CA ALA A 246 18.19 -13.86 1.40
C ALA A 246 19.19 -12.71 1.30
N THR A 247 19.17 -12.01 0.16
CA THR A 247 20.10 -10.93 -0.19
C THR A 247 19.38 -9.69 -0.73
N LEU A 248 18.05 -9.74 -0.74
CA LEU A 248 17.15 -8.64 -1.08
C LEU A 248 16.20 -8.39 0.08
N ALA A 249 15.95 -7.13 0.42
CA ALA A 249 14.98 -6.74 1.42
C ALA A 249 14.03 -5.66 0.92
N PHE A 250 12.78 -5.72 1.37
CA PHE A 250 11.80 -4.66 1.22
C PHE A 250 11.43 -4.12 2.60
N ASP A 251 11.87 -2.89 2.88
CA ASP A 251 11.66 -2.20 4.15
C ASP A 251 10.50 -1.21 4.07
N ALA A 252 9.45 -1.47 4.86
CA ALA A 252 8.31 -0.58 5.05
C ALA A 252 8.60 0.53 6.06
N THR A 253 9.65 0.38 6.87
CA THR A 253 9.99 1.29 7.97
C THR A 253 10.63 2.56 7.42
N GLY A 254 11.71 2.41 6.64
CA GLY A 254 12.45 3.51 6.02
C GLY A 254 13.41 4.20 6.99
N GLY A 255 12.86 4.91 7.98
CA GLY A 255 13.65 5.56 9.04
C GLY A 255 14.34 4.57 9.99
N GLY A 256 15.28 5.09 10.77
CA GLY A 256 15.98 4.33 11.80
C GLY A 256 17.12 3.45 11.26
N THR A 257 17.42 2.37 11.98
CA THR A 257 18.61 1.53 11.75
C THR A 257 18.31 0.18 11.10
N LEU A 258 17.05 -0.15 10.85
CA LEU A 258 16.65 -1.50 10.43
C LEU A 258 17.27 -1.92 9.09
N ALA A 259 17.31 -1.01 8.10
CA ALA A 259 18.02 -1.24 6.84
C ALA A 259 19.51 -1.56 7.06
N SER A 260 20.18 -0.88 8.00
CA SER A 260 21.56 -1.17 8.37
C SER A 260 21.72 -2.54 9.01
N GLN A 261 20.81 -2.92 9.90
CA GLN A 261 20.84 -4.22 10.59
C GLN A 261 20.65 -5.37 9.59
N ILE A 262 19.75 -5.20 8.61
CA ILE A 262 19.54 -6.17 7.54
C ILE A 262 20.79 -6.33 6.68
N LEU A 263 21.40 -5.24 6.20
CA LEU A 263 22.63 -5.32 5.39
C LEU A 263 23.79 -5.97 6.17
N ASN A 264 23.97 -5.60 7.44
CA ASN A 264 24.96 -6.22 8.33
C ASN A 264 24.68 -7.71 8.55
N GLY A 265 23.41 -8.08 8.73
CA GLY A 265 22.99 -9.47 8.86
C GLY A 265 23.30 -10.28 7.60
N MET A 266 23.00 -9.73 6.42
CA MET A 266 23.26 -10.38 5.13
C MET A 266 24.76 -10.59 4.91
N GLU A 267 25.58 -9.59 5.25
CA GLU A 267 27.03 -9.73 5.15
C GLU A 267 27.57 -10.80 6.11
N ARG A 268 27.10 -10.83 7.36
CA ARG A 268 27.49 -11.86 8.33
C ARG A 268 27.08 -13.26 7.86
N ALA A 269 25.90 -13.40 7.26
CA ALA A 269 25.44 -14.66 6.68
C ALA A 269 26.30 -15.08 5.48
N ALA A 270 26.60 -14.16 4.56
CA ALA A 270 27.43 -14.43 3.39
C ALA A 270 28.88 -14.78 3.77
N ASN A 271 29.45 -14.12 4.78
CA ASN A 271 30.82 -14.40 5.23
C ASN A 271 30.94 -15.68 6.05
N ALA A 272 29.83 -16.25 6.56
CA ALA A 272 29.86 -17.51 7.29
C ALA A 272 30.33 -18.70 6.42
N THR A 273 30.26 -18.57 5.10
CA THR A 273 30.71 -19.57 4.12
C THR A 273 31.92 -19.08 3.30
N ALA A 274 32.53 -17.95 3.67
CA ALA A 274 33.66 -17.38 2.92
C ALA A 274 34.91 -18.25 3.07
N ALA A 275 35.47 -18.70 1.95
CA ALA A 275 36.70 -19.49 1.91
C ALA A 275 37.97 -18.62 2.03
N GLN A 276 37.87 -17.31 1.76
CA GLN A 276 39.01 -16.40 1.70
C GLN A 276 38.65 -15.03 2.30
N TYR A 277 39.64 -14.35 2.83
CA TYR A 277 39.52 -12.97 3.27
C TYR A 277 39.31 -12.03 2.08
N SER A 278 38.35 -11.11 2.20
CA SER A 278 38.15 -10.01 1.26
C SER A 278 38.26 -8.67 1.98
N ARG A 279 39.11 -7.78 1.47
CA ARG A 279 39.23 -6.39 1.96
C ARG A 279 37.91 -5.61 1.85
N TYR A 280 37.03 -6.03 0.94
CA TYR A 280 35.78 -5.35 0.60
C TYR A 280 34.52 -6.15 0.99
N GLY A 281 34.67 -7.21 1.79
CA GLY A 281 33.57 -8.09 2.16
C GLY A 281 33.12 -9.03 1.04
N SER A 282 31.98 -9.68 1.22
CA SER A 282 31.38 -10.57 0.22
C SER A 282 31.08 -9.82 -1.08
N SER A 283 31.35 -10.47 -2.21
CA SER A 283 30.99 -9.98 -3.55
C SER A 283 29.51 -10.18 -3.91
N VAL A 284 28.75 -10.86 -3.05
CA VAL A 284 27.30 -11.03 -3.21
C VAL A 284 26.63 -9.67 -2.97
N HIS A 285 25.93 -9.17 -3.99
CA HIS A 285 25.20 -7.91 -3.90
C HIS A 285 24.04 -8.02 -2.89
N LYS A 286 23.96 -7.06 -1.97
CA LYS A 286 22.93 -6.98 -0.93
C LYS A 286 22.07 -5.74 -1.17
N GLN A 287 20.77 -5.92 -1.36
CA GLN A 287 19.87 -4.83 -1.75
C GLN A 287 18.82 -4.62 -0.66
N VAL A 288 18.58 -3.36 -0.28
CA VAL A 288 17.42 -2.96 0.53
C VAL A 288 16.62 -1.90 -0.23
N TYR A 289 15.37 -2.22 -0.55
CA TYR A 289 14.41 -1.26 -1.05
C TYR A 289 13.58 -0.69 0.09
N ILE A 290 13.64 0.63 0.27
CA ILE A 290 12.71 1.37 1.12
C ILE A 290 11.46 1.62 0.28
N TYR A 291 10.39 0.90 0.58
CA TYR A 291 9.10 1.01 -0.14
C TYR A 291 8.01 1.68 0.72
N GLY A 292 8.31 1.96 1.99
CA GLY A 292 7.42 2.64 2.92
C GLY A 292 8.18 3.62 3.82
N SER A 293 7.41 4.38 4.59
CA SER A 293 7.92 5.42 5.50
C SER A 293 7.14 5.40 6.82
N LEU A 294 7.00 4.21 7.43
CA LEU A 294 6.33 4.08 8.72
C LEU A 294 7.09 4.82 9.84
N ASP A 295 8.42 4.82 9.76
CA ASP A 295 9.28 5.73 10.51
C ASP A 295 9.71 6.87 9.57
N THR A 296 9.44 8.11 9.99
CA THR A 296 9.76 9.32 9.21
C THR A 296 11.07 9.98 9.64
N GLY A 297 11.77 9.38 10.61
CA GLY A 297 13.12 9.78 11.00
C GLY A 297 14.17 9.47 9.93
N PRO A 298 15.42 9.90 10.15
CA PRO A 298 16.51 9.64 9.22
C PRO A 298 16.81 8.14 9.12
N THR A 299 17.10 7.66 7.92
CA THR A 299 17.72 6.35 7.72
C THR A 299 19.19 6.42 8.13
N VAL A 300 19.61 5.55 9.07
CA VAL A 300 20.97 5.53 9.62
C VAL A 300 21.67 4.24 9.23
N LEU A 301 22.79 4.36 8.52
CA LEU A 301 23.59 3.23 8.04
C LEU A 301 24.98 3.19 8.68
N THR A 302 25.25 2.12 9.43
CA THR A 302 26.60 1.78 9.92
C THR A 302 27.21 0.74 8.99
N ARG A 303 28.13 1.19 8.12
CA ARG A 303 28.65 0.44 6.97
C ARG A 303 29.68 -0.63 7.33
N ASN A 304 29.22 -1.70 8.00
CA ASN A 304 30.02 -2.88 8.33
C ASN A 304 29.69 -4.09 7.43
N PHE A 305 29.17 -3.82 6.22
CA PHE A 305 28.61 -4.82 5.30
C PHE A 305 29.32 -4.88 3.93
N GLY A 306 30.61 -4.57 3.90
CA GLY A 306 31.41 -4.60 2.66
C GLY A 306 31.03 -3.52 1.65
N MET A 307 31.33 -3.78 0.37
CA MET A 307 31.14 -2.81 -0.73
C MET A 307 30.07 -3.21 -1.76
N ALA A 308 29.62 -4.47 -1.76
CA ALA A 308 28.57 -4.95 -2.67
C ALA A 308 27.17 -4.76 -2.05
N TRP A 309 26.68 -3.52 -2.04
CA TRP A 309 25.36 -3.21 -1.47
C TRP A 309 24.67 -2.04 -2.17
N GLY A 310 23.35 -1.98 -2.03
CA GLY A 310 22.51 -0.86 -2.48
C GLY A 310 21.35 -0.59 -1.52
N VAL A 311 20.99 0.69 -1.38
CA VAL A 311 19.76 1.14 -0.73
C VAL A 311 19.07 2.11 -1.67
N GLY A 312 17.78 1.90 -1.94
CA GLY A 312 17.02 2.73 -2.87
C GLY A 312 15.53 2.73 -2.58
N GLY A 313 14.79 3.65 -3.20
CA GLY A 313 13.33 3.65 -3.18
C GLY A 313 12.76 2.58 -4.10
N TRP A 314 11.61 2.01 -3.75
CA TRP A 314 10.83 1.14 -4.64
C TRP A 314 9.38 1.58 -4.64
N LEU A 315 8.76 1.64 -5.82
CA LEU A 315 7.38 2.06 -5.96
C LEU A 315 6.68 1.21 -7.02
N LEU A 316 5.43 0.84 -6.73
CA LEU A 316 4.63 -0.04 -7.58
C LEU A 316 4.44 0.53 -8.99
N THR A 317 4.10 1.82 -9.11
CA THR A 317 3.79 2.42 -10.41
C THR A 317 4.99 2.42 -11.38
N PRO A 318 6.21 2.86 -10.98
CA PRO A 318 7.42 2.68 -11.79
C PRO A 318 7.74 1.22 -12.09
N PHE A 319 7.56 0.31 -11.13
CA PHE A 319 7.75 -1.12 -11.36
C PHE A 319 6.82 -1.64 -12.46
N LEU A 320 5.51 -1.35 -12.38
CA LEU A 320 4.54 -1.78 -13.39
C LEU A 320 4.87 -1.18 -14.77
N ALA A 321 5.24 0.10 -14.84
CA ALA A 321 5.65 0.74 -16.09
C ALA A 321 6.86 0.03 -16.74
N GLY A 322 7.82 -0.46 -15.92
CA GLY A 322 8.96 -1.26 -16.39
C GLY A 322 8.69 -2.76 -16.52
N ALA A 323 7.53 -3.27 -16.07
CA ALA A 323 7.23 -4.70 -16.06
C ALA A 323 6.82 -5.24 -17.43
N GLY A 324 6.24 -4.38 -18.27
CA GLY A 324 5.64 -4.73 -19.55
C GLY A 324 4.23 -5.32 -19.42
N PRO A 325 3.39 -5.21 -20.46
CA PRO A 325 1.96 -5.54 -20.40
C PRO A 325 1.70 -7.01 -20.07
N GLU A 326 2.53 -7.95 -20.55
CA GLU A 326 2.38 -9.38 -20.27
C GLU A 326 2.57 -9.69 -18.78
N THR A 327 3.62 -9.15 -18.16
CA THR A 327 3.85 -9.30 -16.72
C THR A 327 2.67 -8.73 -15.93
N ILE A 328 2.23 -7.51 -16.26
CA ILE A 328 1.09 -6.86 -15.59
C ILE A 328 -0.17 -7.73 -15.70
N ALA A 329 -0.48 -8.25 -16.89
CA ALA A 329 -1.63 -9.12 -17.11
C ALA A 329 -1.56 -10.40 -16.27
N ARG A 330 -0.39 -11.05 -16.22
CA ARG A 330 -0.15 -12.24 -15.39
C ARG A 330 -0.33 -11.95 -13.90
N LEU A 331 0.21 -10.83 -13.40
CA LEU A 331 0.05 -10.44 -11.99
C LEU A 331 -1.41 -10.18 -11.66
N ARG A 332 -2.12 -9.39 -12.49
CA ARG A 332 -3.55 -9.09 -12.31
C ARG A 332 -4.41 -10.36 -12.35
N ALA A 333 -4.13 -11.28 -13.27
CA ALA A 333 -4.84 -12.55 -13.36
C ALA A 333 -4.68 -13.40 -12.09
N ARG A 334 -3.46 -13.46 -11.53
CA ARG A 334 -3.21 -14.17 -10.27
C ARG A 334 -3.97 -13.52 -9.10
N VAL A 335 -3.98 -12.19 -9.04
CA VAL A 335 -4.73 -11.48 -7.99
C VAL A 335 -6.22 -11.77 -8.08
N ALA A 336 -6.80 -11.78 -9.27
CA ALA A 336 -8.21 -12.14 -9.44
C ALA A 336 -8.47 -13.60 -9.01
N ALA A 337 -7.62 -14.55 -9.42
CA ALA A 337 -7.80 -15.96 -9.10
C ALA A 337 -7.66 -16.29 -7.61
N GLU A 338 -6.85 -15.53 -6.88
CA GLU A 338 -6.55 -15.76 -5.46
C GLU A 338 -7.07 -14.63 -4.55
N LEU A 339 -8.06 -13.85 -5.03
CA LEU A 339 -8.55 -12.63 -4.39
C LEU A 339 -9.02 -12.87 -2.95
N THR A 340 -9.74 -13.96 -2.72
CA THR A 340 -10.33 -14.31 -1.41
C THR A 340 -9.47 -15.29 -0.61
N THR A 341 -8.26 -15.63 -1.09
CA THR A 341 -7.35 -16.58 -0.44
C THR A 341 -5.99 -15.93 -0.12
N THR A 342 -5.05 -15.95 -1.07
CA THR A 342 -3.71 -15.37 -0.92
C THR A 342 -3.80 -13.87 -0.71
N PHE A 343 -4.69 -13.19 -1.45
CA PHE A 343 -4.81 -11.73 -1.47
C PHE A 343 -5.99 -11.20 -0.65
N ALA A 344 -6.56 -12.05 0.21
CA ALA A 344 -7.63 -11.63 1.11
C ALA A 344 -7.16 -10.48 2.02
N SER A 345 -7.96 -9.41 2.07
CA SER A 345 -7.75 -8.29 2.99
C SER A 345 -8.77 -8.32 4.11
N THR A 346 -8.32 -8.02 5.32
CA THR A 346 -9.18 -7.80 6.48
C THR A 346 -9.30 -6.32 6.79
N TYR A 347 -10.48 -5.91 7.23
CA TYR A 347 -10.81 -4.57 7.68
C TYR A 347 -11.57 -4.68 9.00
N THR A 348 -11.21 -3.87 9.99
CA THR A 348 -11.86 -3.91 11.31
C THR A 348 -12.93 -2.85 11.49
N GLN A 349 -12.90 -1.81 10.66
CA GLN A 349 -13.85 -0.70 10.73
C GLN A 349 -14.29 -0.31 9.31
N GLU A 350 -15.56 0.03 9.19
CA GLU A 350 -16.15 0.61 7.99
C GLU A 350 -16.62 2.03 8.29
N VAL A 351 -16.34 2.97 7.39
CA VAL A 351 -16.69 4.39 7.57
C VAL A 351 -17.27 4.98 6.28
N SER A 352 -18.31 5.79 6.38
CA SER A 352 -18.77 6.61 5.24
C SER A 352 -17.75 7.71 4.92
N LEU A 353 -17.93 8.42 3.79
CA LEU A 353 -17.08 9.57 3.45
C LEU A 353 -17.08 10.64 4.55
N ALA A 354 -18.23 10.93 5.15
CA ALA A 354 -18.32 11.86 6.27
C ALA A 354 -17.74 11.27 7.56
N GLY A 355 -17.90 9.96 7.76
CA GLY A 355 -17.31 9.22 8.88
C GLY A 355 -15.78 9.29 8.92
N MET A 356 -15.11 9.33 7.76
CA MET A 356 -13.65 9.48 7.67
C MET A 356 -13.13 10.77 8.32
N LEU A 357 -13.97 11.80 8.37
CA LEU A 357 -13.63 13.14 8.84
C LEU A 357 -13.98 13.35 10.32
N GLN A 358 -14.41 12.29 11.02
CA GLN A 358 -14.64 12.33 12.46
C GLN A 358 -13.33 12.16 13.25
N PRO A 359 -13.13 12.89 14.37
CA PRO A 359 -11.90 12.82 15.16
C PRO A 359 -11.49 11.41 15.59
N GLU A 360 -12.45 10.60 16.02
CA GLU A 360 -12.18 9.21 16.37
C GLU A 360 -11.63 8.41 15.19
N ALA A 361 -12.25 8.55 14.00
CA ALA A 361 -11.82 7.83 12.81
C ALA A 361 -10.40 8.25 12.40
N PHE A 362 -10.14 9.55 12.21
CA PHE A 362 -8.84 10.00 11.73
C PHE A 362 -7.71 9.79 12.73
N ASN A 363 -7.98 9.89 14.03
CA ASN A 363 -6.96 9.60 15.05
C ASN A 363 -6.56 8.12 15.05
N ASN A 364 -7.49 7.22 14.72
CA ASN A 364 -7.25 5.77 14.67
C ASN A 364 -6.53 5.36 13.38
N TYR A 365 -7.06 5.68 12.19
CA TYR A 365 -6.45 5.19 10.95
C TYR A 365 -5.07 5.81 10.67
N LEU A 366 -4.75 6.99 11.26
CA LEU A 366 -3.41 7.58 11.19
C LEU A 366 -2.34 6.78 11.93
N GLN A 367 -2.72 5.94 12.91
CA GLN A 367 -1.77 5.10 13.64
C GLN A 367 -1.15 3.99 12.77
N LYS A 368 -1.84 3.60 11.68
CA LYS A 368 -1.41 2.52 10.77
C LYS A 368 -1.10 1.23 11.55
N ALA A 369 -1.89 0.95 12.58
CA ALA A 369 -1.70 -0.19 13.45
C ALA A 369 -2.02 -1.50 12.75
N THR A 370 -1.34 -2.58 13.16
CA THR A 370 -1.55 -3.92 12.60
C THR A 370 -2.97 -4.38 12.88
N GLY A 371 -3.66 -4.86 11.84
CA GLY A 371 -5.02 -5.35 11.97
C GLY A 371 -6.09 -4.26 12.12
N GLU A 372 -5.73 -2.97 12.05
CA GLU A 372 -6.69 -1.86 12.21
C GLU A 372 -6.99 -1.14 10.89
N LYS A 373 -7.04 -1.88 9.78
CA LYS A 373 -7.29 -1.29 8.46
C LYS A 373 -8.75 -0.86 8.35
N TYR A 374 -8.96 0.39 7.95
CA TYR A 374 -10.28 0.95 7.68
C TYR A 374 -10.69 0.72 6.23
N LEU A 375 -12.00 0.54 6.03
CA LEU A 375 -12.63 0.51 4.72
C LEU A 375 -13.63 1.66 4.62
N VAL A 376 -13.48 2.48 3.59
CA VAL A 376 -14.44 3.52 3.25
C VAL A 376 -15.58 2.89 2.47
N THR A 377 -16.83 3.19 2.84
CA THR A 377 -18.05 2.79 2.16
C THR A 377 -18.74 4.04 1.59
N PRO A 378 -18.39 4.50 0.36
CA PRO A 378 -18.78 5.83 -0.09
C PRO A 378 -20.29 6.06 -0.25
N GLN A 379 -21.07 4.99 -0.35
CA GLN A 379 -22.54 5.04 -0.49
C GLN A 379 -23.31 5.04 0.85
N ALA A 380 -22.62 4.83 1.98
CA ALA A 380 -23.24 4.64 3.29
C ALA A 380 -23.72 5.93 3.96
#